data_AF-A0A8H9M2W4-F1
#
_entry.id   AF-A0A8H9M2W4-F1
#
_cell.length_a   1.000
_cell.length_b   1.000
_cell.length_c   1.000
_cell.angle_alpha   90.00
_cell.angle_beta   90.00
_cell.angle_gamma   90.00
#
_symmetry.space_group_name_H-M   'P 1'
#
loop_
_entity.id
_entity.type
_entity.pdbx_description
1 polymer ?
#
loop_
_entity_poly.entity_id
_entity_poly.type
_entity_poly.pdbx_seq_one_letter_code
_entity_poly.pdbx_strand_id
1 'polypeptide(L)'
;MGWGVFAIFFLVPDISLFGYALGPKIGSALYKTAHSYLIPLLILGVSLYLKEPSLLAAGLIWTAHIGFDRMLGYGLKYGAGFGVTHLGLIGRHRKTP
;
A
#
# COMPACT_ATOMS: atom_id res chain seq x y z
N MET A 1 -11.89 -2.74 -18.38
CA MET A 1 -10.91 -1.64 -18.13
C MET A 1 -9.73 -1.83 -19.06
N GLY A 2 -9.09 -0.74 -19.52
CA GLY A 2 -7.86 -0.82 -20.31
C GLY A 2 -6.60 -0.88 -19.42
N TRP A 3 -5.46 -1.29 -19.99
CA TRP A 3 -4.20 -1.42 -19.26
C TRP A 3 -3.71 -0.13 -18.59
N GLY A 4 -4.00 1.04 -19.18
CA GLY A 4 -3.64 2.33 -18.56
C GLY A 4 -4.42 2.63 -17.28
N VAL A 5 -5.72 2.29 -17.23
CA VAL A 5 -6.54 2.46 -16.03
C VAL A 5 -6.06 1.54 -14.91
N PHE A 6 -5.72 0.29 -15.26
CA PHE A 6 -5.11 -0.64 -14.32
C PHE A 6 -3.83 -0.05 -13.70
N ALA A 7 -2.90 0.44 -14.53
CA ALA A 7 -1.63 0.98 -14.06
C ALA A 7 -1.81 2.20 -13.14
N ILE A 8 -2.74 3.10 -13.47
CA ILE A 8 -3.04 4.27 -12.63
C ILE A 8 -3.58 3.81 -11.28
N PHE A 9 -4.62 2.97 -11.25
CA PHE A 9 -5.23 2.51 -10.00
C PHE A 9 -4.28 1.66 -9.15
N PHE A 10 -3.37 0.93 -9.79
CA PHE A 10 -2.33 0.19 -9.10
C PHE A 10 -1.39 1.10 -8.31
N LEU A 11 -1.07 2.30 -8.81
CA LEU A 11 -0.16 3.25 -8.15
C LEU A 11 -0.84 4.24 -7.19
N VAL A 12 -2.18 4.27 -7.14
CA VAL A 12 -2.93 5.18 -6.25
C VAL A 12 -2.56 5.01 -4.77
N PRO A 13 -2.44 3.79 -4.21
CA PRO A 13 -2.12 3.65 -2.78
C PRO A 13 -0.74 4.19 -2.42
N ASP A 14 0.21 4.23 -3.35
CA ASP A 14 1.55 4.79 -3.16
C ASP A 14 1.57 6.31 -2.97
N ILE A 15 0.50 7.02 -3.34
CA ILE A 15 0.37 8.46 -3.06
C ILE A 15 0.47 8.72 -1.55
N SER A 16 0.11 7.73 -0.71
CA SER A 16 0.30 7.79 0.74
C SER A 16 1.75 8.03 1.18
N LEU A 17 2.74 7.72 0.34
CA LEU A 17 4.16 8.01 0.59
C LEU A 17 4.45 9.50 0.67
N PHE A 18 3.71 10.35 -0.06
CA PHE A 18 3.83 11.81 0.04
C PHE A 18 3.46 12.33 1.43
N GLY A 19 2.70 11.56 2.21
CA GLY A 19 2.42 11.84 3.62
C GLY A 19 3.68 11.99 4.48
N TYR A 20 4.81 11.38 4.08
CA TYR A 20 6.08 11.55 4.77
C TYR A 20 6.64 12.99 4.67
N ALA A 21 6.18 13.80 3.71
CA ALA A 21 6.53 15.22 3.63
C ALA A 21 5.96 16.03 4.82
N LEU A 22 4.85 15.57 5.40
CA LEU A 22 4.23 16.16 6.59
C LEU A 22 4.85 15.64 7.91
N GLY A 23 5.80 14.71 7.80
CA GLY A 23 6.55 14.16 8.92
C GLY A 23 6.37 12.65 9.12
N PRO A 24 7.28 11.99 9.86
CA PRO A 24 7.35 10.52 9.94
C PRO A 24 6.11 9.85 10.54
N LYS A 25 5.46 10.48 11.51
CA LYS A 25 4.24 9.96 12.15
C LYS A 25 3.04 9.99 11.20
N ILE A 26 2.85 11.10 10.48
CA ILE A 26 1.74 11.27 9.54
C ILE A 26 1.95 10.37 8.32
N GLY A 27 3.17 10.34 7.77
CA GLY A 27 3.52 9.45 6.66
C GLY A 27 3.34 7.97 6.98
N SER A 28 3.80 7.51 8.15
CA SER A 28 3.61 6.11 8.55
C SER A 28 2.14 5.75 8.78
N ALA A 29 1.34 6.65 9.33
CA ALA A 29 -0.09 6.43 9.52
C ALA A 29 -0.83 6.35 8.17
N LEU A 30 -0.58 7.29 7.25
CA LEU A 30 -1.16 7.29 5.90
C LEU A 30 -0.77 6.05 5.11
N TYR A 31 0.52 5.71 5.10
CA TYR A 31 1.04 4.54 4.41
C TYR A 31 0.42 3.23 4.93
N LYS A 32 0.38 3.04 6.25
CA LYS A 32 -0.29 1.88 6.88
C LYS A 32 -1.76 1.77 6.51
N THR A 33 -2.45 2.90 6.39
CA THR A 33 -3.88 2.92 6.10
C THR A 33 -4.12 2.55 4.64
N ALA A 34 -3.35 3.13 3.72
CA ALA A 34 -3.41 2.81 2.29
C ALA A 34 -2.99 1.36 1.98
N HIS A 35 -2.07 0.80 2.77
CA HIS A 35 -1.57 -0.58 2.63
C HIS A 35 -2.23 -1.58 3.60
N SER A 36 -3.38 -1.22 4.16
CA SER A 36 -4.21 -2.14 4.95
C SER A 36 -5.10 -2.96 4.02
N TYR A 37 -5.15 -4.29 4.23
CA TYR A 37 -6.08 -5.15 3.49
C TYR A 37 -7.55 -4.91 3.83
N LEU A 38 -7.85 -4.20 4.93
CA LEU A 38 -9.22 -3.95 5.36
C LEU A 38 -10.03 -3.20 4.30
N ILE A 39 -9.45 -2.16 3.69
CA ILE A 39 -10.12 -1.34 2.68
C ILE A 39 -10.42 -2.15 1.40
N PRO A 40 -9.44 -2.82 0.75
CA PRO A 40 -9.74 -3.61 -0.44
C PRO A 40 -10.66 -4.80 -0.17
N LEU A 41 -10.58 -5.45 1.00
CA LEU A 41 -11.52 -6.52 1.38
C LEU A 41 -12.96 -6.00 1.49
N LEU A 42 -13.16 -4.81 2.07
CA LEU A 42 -14.48 -4.18 2.11
C LEU A 42 -14.98 -3.84 0.70
N ILE A 43 -14.13 -3.30 -0.17
CA ILE A 43 -14.47 -3.01 -1.57
C ILE A 43 -14.86 -4.30 -2.29
N LEU A 44 -14.12 -5.39 -2.09
CA LEU A 44 -14.47 -6.70 -2.66
C LEU A 44 -15.83 -7.17 -2.16
N GLY A 45 -16.10 -7.13 -0.84
CA GLY A 45 -17.39 -7.52 -0.28
C GLY A 45 -18.57 -6.71 -0.84
N VAL A 46 -18.42 -5.38 -0.90
CA VAL A 46 -19.43 -4.48 -1.50
C VAL A 46 -19.61 -4.76 -2.98
N SER A 47 -18.53 -5.00 -3.72
CA SER A 47 -18.60 -5.30 -5.16
C SER A 47 -19.37 -6.57 -5.47
N LEU A 48 -19.21 -7.61 -4.63
CA LEU A 48 -19.93 -8.88 -4.78
C LEU A 48 -21.41 -8.70 -4.43
N TYR A 49 -21.72 -7.91 -3.41
CA TYR A 49 -23.11 -7.59 -3.04
C TYR A 49 -23.84 -6.80 -4.13
N LEU A 50 -23.21 -5.76 -4.66
CA LEU A 50 -23.77 -4.91 -5.71
C LEU A 50 -23.66 -5.52 -7.12
N LYS A 51 -22.89 -6.62 -7.26
CA LYS A 51 -22.54 -7.25 -8.54
C LYS A 51 -21.89 -6.29 -9.54
N GLU A 52 -21.10 -5.34 -9.03
CA GLU A 52 -20.46 -4.28 -9.81
C GLU A 52 -19.04 -4.68 -10.23
N PRO A 53 -18.80 -5.02 -11.52
CA PRO A 53 -17.51 -5.54 -11.98
C PRO A 53 -16.37 -4.52 -11.84
N SER A 54 -16.69 -3.23 -11.92
CA SER A 54 -15.71 -2.14 -11.78
C SER A 54 -15.16 -2.05 -10.35
N LEU A 55 -16.02 -2.20 -9.34
CA LEU A 55 -15.60 -2.24 -7.94
C LEU A 55 -14.81 -3.50 -7.62
N LEU A 56 -15.20 -4.63 -8.22
CA LEU A 56 -14.48 -5.89 -8.07
C LEU A 56 -13.05 -5.75 -8.62
N ALA A 57 -12.91 -5.18 -9.83
CA ALA A 57 -11.60 -4.89 -10.41
C ALA A 57 -10.77 -3.95 -9.53
N ALA A 58 -11.36 -2.87 -9.00
CA ALA A 58 -10.66 -1.94 -8.12
C ALA A 58 -10.15 -2.62 -6.84
N GLY A 59 -10.98 -3.45 -6.19
CA GLY A 59 -10.59 -4.21 -5.00
C GLY A 59 -9.47 -5.22 -5.28
N LEU A 60 -9.50 -5.91 -6.42
CA LEU A 60 -8.46 -6.85 -6.83
C LEU A 60 -7.14 -6.14 -7.16
N ILE A 61 -7.19 -5.04 -7.91
CA ILE A 61 -6.00 -4.23 -8.25
C ILE A 61 -5.31 -3.73 -6.98
N TRP A 62 -6.08 -3.18 -6.04
CA TRP A 62 -5.55 -2.69 -4.77
C TRP A 62 -4.97 -3.85 -3.94
N THR A 63 -5.64 -5.00 -3.87
CA THR A 63 -5.11 -6.19 -3.19
C THR A 63 -3.79 -6.65 -3.80
N ALA A 64 -3.69 -6.68 -5.14
CA ALA A 64 -2.48 -7.04 -5.87
C ALA A 64 -1.34 -6.04 -5.59
N HIS A 65 -1.65 -4.74 -5.53
CA HIS A 65 -0.68 -3.71 -5.17
C HIS A 65 -0.10 -3.91 -3.76
N ILE A 66 -0.94 -4.17 -2.74
CA ILE A 66 -0.45 -4.45 -1.38
C ILE A 66 0.42 -5.71 -1.36
N GLY A 67 0.05 -6.75 -2.10
CA GLY A 67 0.86 -7.96 -2.23
C GLY A 67 2.21 -7.70 -2.88
N PHE A 68 2.24 -6.88 -3.93
CA PHE A 68 3.46 -6.48 -4.64
C PHE A 68 4.38 -5.62 -3.75
N ASP A 69 3.84 -4.61 -3.07
CA ASP A 69 4.57 -3.77 -2.12
C ASP A 69 5.23 -4.61 -1.00
N ARG A 70 4.48 -5.59 -0.44
CA ARG A 70 5.01 -6.53 0.56
C ARG A 70 6.07 -7.47 0.00
N MET A 71 5.92 -7.92 -1.25
CA MET A 71 6.91 -8.75 -1.94
C MET A 71 8.24 -7.99 -2.13
N LEU A 72 8.19 -6.68 -2.38
CA LEU A 72 9.36 -5.81 -2.48
C LEU A 72 10.04 -5.54 -1.13
N GLY A 73 9.50 -6.07 -0.03
CA GLY A 73 10.08 -5.92 1.31
C GLY A 73 9.72 -4.60 1.98
N TYR A 74 8.77 -3.84 1.44
CA TYR A 74 8.17 -2.71 2.15
C TYR A 74 7.23 -3.24 3.24
N GLY A 75 7.82 -3.65 4.37
CA GLY A 75 7.08 -4.07 5.55
C GLY A 75 6.42 -2.89 6.27
N LEU A 76 5.71 -3.18 7.37
CA LEU A 76 5.17 -2.15 8.28
C LEU A 76 6.28 -1.19 8.73
N LYS A 77 6.21 0.06 8.27
CA LYS A 77 7.16 1.13 8.59
C LYS A 77 6.89 1.67 10.00
N TYR A 78 7.84 1.53 10.91
CA TYR A 78 7.74 2.16 12.23
C TYR A 78 7.97 3.67 12.13
N GLY A 79 7.28 4.45 12.97
CA GLY A 79 7.31 5.92 12.98
C GLY A 79 8.68 6.57 13.25
N ALA A 80 9.76 5.79 13.32
CA ALA A 80 11.14 6.23 13.48
C ALA A 80 11.83 6.60 12.14
N GLY A 81 11.22 6.31 11.00
CA GLY A 81 11.73 6.70 9.67
C GLY A 81 11.50 5.63 8.60
N PHE A 82 11.61 6.02 7.33
CA PHE A 82 11.38 5.15 6.17
C PHE A 82 12.23 3.86 6.17
N GLY A 83 13.36 3.90 6.87
CA GLY A 83 14.31 2.79 6.96
C GLY A 83 14.08 1.81 8.10
N VAL A 84 13.09 1.97 9.00
CA VAL A 84 12.90 1.05 10.13
C VAL A 84 11.65 0.20 9.93
N THR A 85 11.84 -1.09 9.65
CA THR A 85 10.73 -2.07 9.56
C THR A 85 10.89 -3.16 10.61
N HIS A 86 9.82 -3.91 10.89
CA HIS A 86 9.88 -5.11 11.75
C HIS A 86 10.89 -6.16 11.25
N LEU A 87 11.23 -6.14 9.96
CA LEU A 87 12.18 -7.06 9.33
C LEU A 87 13.64 -6.54 9.35
N GLY A 88 13.88 -5.34 9.90
CA GLY A 88 15.19 -4.72 10.00
C GLY A 88 15.30 -3.35 9.33
N LEU A 89 16.51 -2.82 9.32
CA LEU A 89 16.84 -1.52 8.72
C LEU A 89 16.97 -1.62 7.20
N ILE A 90 16.28 -0.75 6.46
CA ILE A 90 16.33 -0.64 5.00
C ILE A 90 17.13 0.63 4.62
N GLY A 91 18.01 0.51 3.63
CA GLY A 91 18.85 1.61 3.12
C GLY A 91 20.27 1.65 3.69
N ARG A 92 20.94 2.82 3.62
CA ARG A 92 22.35 3.05 4.05
C ARG A 92 22.66 2.72 5.52
N HIS A 93 21.65 2.40 6.33
CA HIS A 93 21.81 2.01 7.73
C HIS A 93 22.03 0.50 7.94
N ARG A 94 21.95 -0.32 6.88
CA ARG A 94 22.45 -1.70 6.93
C ARG A 94 23.97 -1.66 7.03
N LYS A 95 24.51 -1.68 8.24
CA LYS A 95 25.91 -2.09 8.45
C LYS A 95 25.98 -3.55 7.99
N THR A 96 26.62 -3.79 6.85
CA THR A 96 27.10 -5.13 6.50
C THR A 96 28.02 -5.61 7.63
N PRO A 97 27.94 -6.90 8.04
CA PRO A 97 29.01 -7.49 8.82
C PRO A 97 30.35 -7.43 8.07
#